data_AF-A0A933UIJ1-F1
#
_entry.id   AF-A0A933UIJ1-F1
#
_cell.length_a   1.000
_cell.length_b   1.000
_cell.length_c   1.000
_cell.angle_alpha   90.00
_cell.angle_beta   90.00
_cell.angle_gamma   90.00
#
_symmetry.space_group_name_H-M   'P 1'
#
loop_
_entity.id
_entity.type
_entity.pdbx_description
1 polymer ?
#
loop_
_entity_poly.entity_id
_entity_poly.type
_entity_poly.pdbx_seq_one_letter_code
_entity_poly.pdbx_strand_id
1 'polypeptide(L)'
;MMSAFAAFGLRLLAASVAFSLAFPGAGQNVIEDTGAGRMAAPIQIAEAEAARLVERLPDFTKPAASAEAQRVARKLEAHVTEFLAGWPWMPFHHTLGISGYEVYFDHPDEMFVALSLALPSLSKPTAERTKAFLAAELVKWPPYTLDGFDRQTGRPRESYDVPPSLRLRGRGQAKSALGTYAFWAYCHLAGDAVAARSHWPAVQARVKPMLEADYRFDIAKRDYANDEAERLNGDLAGLVGFARLALLNRDHAARVKATRRLAQLLELRVNLERVNPKLLDKTNSSTKHLHVSKLTRFCSLTPEVGDALARLTDGCGAAHLQSFCEARNAWYLAFGERMIGGENYTNPLHFRRALFDGAVFVEQLPAGQVLSFVDVPHGKGDFFFIEQCAVALWADAGRFWGQLP
;
A
#
# COMPACT_ATOMS: atom_id res chain seq x y z
N MET A 1 -21.31 8.10 -63.10
CA MET A 1 -20.95 9.21 -62.20
C MET A 1 -21.47 8.90 -60.80
N MET A 2 -20.67 8.23 -59.97
CA MET A 2 -20.95 8.25 -58.53
C MET A 2 -20.76 9.69 -58.07
N SER A 3 -21.81 10.31 -57.53
CA SER A 3 -21.79 11.72 -57.18
C SER A 3 -20.71 11.98 -56.12
N ALA A 4 -20.05 13.13 -56.21
CA ALA A 4 -19.02 13.56 -55.26
C ALA A 4 -19.45 13.46 -53.78
N PHE A 5 -20.76 13.46 -53.52
CA PHE A 5 -21.37 13.25 -52.20
C PHE A 5 -21.14 11.85 -51.61
N ALA A 6 -21.20 10.78 -52.41
CA ALA A 6 -20.98 9.43 -51.92
C ALA A 6 -19.51 9.19 -51.50
N ALA A 7 -18.57 9.77 -52.25
CA ALA A 7 -17.15 9.71 -51.92
C ALA A 7 -16.79 10.51 -50.65
N PHE A 8 -17.48 11.63 -50.40
CA PHE A 8 -17.30 12.43 -49.19
C PHE A 8 -17.83 11.71 -47.94
N GLY A 9 -19.01 11.07 -48.04
CA GLY A 9 -19.58 10.27 -46.95
C GLY A 9 -18.71 9.09 -46.53
N LEU A 10 -18.13 8.37 -47.50
CA LEU A 10 -17.23 7.24 -47.20
C LEU A 10 -15.94 7.69 -46.50
N ARG A 11 -15.40 8.86 -46.86
CA ARG A 11 -14.20 9.43 -46.22
C ARG A 11 -14.47 9.91 -44.80
N LEU A 12 -15.63 10.51 -44.54
CA LEU A 12 -16.06 10.84 -43.19
C LEU A 12 -16.25 9.59 -42.34
N LEU A 13 -16.92 8.55 -42.85
CA LEU A 13 -17.11 7.31 -42.12
C LEU A 13 -15.77 6.61 -41.81
N ALA A 14 -14.85 6.56 -42.79
CA ALA A 14 -13.52 6.01 -42.60
C ALA A 14 -12.70 6.84 -41.58
N ALA A 15 -12.82 8.17 -41.60
CA ALA A 15 -12.19 9.03 -40.61
C ALA A 15 -12.80 8.86 -39.21
N SER A 16 -14.11 8.71 -39.08
CA SER A 16 -14.80 8.45 -37.80
C SER A 16 -14.43 7.09 -37.22
N VAL A 17 -14.35 6.06 -38.07
CA VAL A 17 -13.92 4.71 -37.68
C VAL A 17 -12.44 4.70 -37.32
N ALA A 18 -11.58 5.36 -38.11
CA ALA A 18 -10.17 5.52 -37.77
C ALA A 18 -9.97 6.31 -36.47
N PHE A 19 -10.75 7.36 -36.21
CA PHE A 19 -10.68 8.15 -34.99
C PHE A 19 -11.20 7.37 -33.78
N SER A 20 -12.27 6.59 -33.92
CA SER A 20 -12.82 5.74 -32.85
C SER A 20 -11.93 4.52 -32.54
N LEU A 21 -11.18 4.03 -33.53
CA LEU A 21 -10.18 2.97 -33.35
C LEU A 21 -8.84 3.50 -32.85
N ALA A 22 -8.48 4.75 -33.19
CA ALA A 22 -7.25 5.40 -32.72
C ALA A 22 -7.37 5.97 -31.31
N PHE A 23 -8.59 6.37 -30.92
CA PHE A 23 -8.91 6.90 -29.60
C PHE A 23 -10.14 6.18 -29.07
N PRO A 24 -10.01 4.94 -28.55
CA PRO A 24 -11.07 4.38 -27.72
C PRO A 24 -11.30 5.40 -26.61
N GLY A 25 -12.45 6.08 -26.64
CA GLY A 25 -12.73 7.19 -25.74
C GLY A 25 -12.47 6.74 -24.31
N ALA A 26 -11.44 7.30 -23.68
CA ALA A 26 -11.14 7.00 -22.30
C ALA A 26 -12.32 7.51 -21.48
N GLY A 27 -13.20 6.59 -21.05
CA GLY A 27 -14.29 6.95 -20.17
C GLY A 27 -13.71 7.64 -18.94
N GLN A 28 -14.09 8.89 -18.71
CA GLN A 28 -13.55 9.73 -17.62
C GLN A 28 -13.73 9.10 -16.23
N ASN A 29 -14.73 8.22 -16.06
CA ASN A 29 -14.94 7.45 -14.85
C ASN A 29 -15.13 5.97 -15.22
N VAL A 30 -14.08 5.18 -15.07
CA VAL A 30 -14.18 3.73 -15.28
C VAL A 30 -14.79 3.10 -14.04
N ILE A 31 -16.03 2.65 -14.19
CA ILE A 31 -16.74 1.84 -13.20
C ILE A 31 -16.37 0.35 -13.38
N GLU A 32 -15.89 -0.03 -14.57
CA GLU A 32 -15.63 -1.42 -14.96
C GLU A 32 -14.25 -1.60 -15.57
N ASP A 33 -13.39 -2.35 -14.88
CA ASP A 33 -12.17 -2.92 -15.46
C ASP A 33 -12.53 -4.27 -16.12
N THR A 34 -12.44 -4.32 -17.44
CA THR A 34 -12.84 -5.50 -18.23
C THR A 34 -11.90 -6.69 -18.03
N GLY A 35 -10.74 -6.50 -17.39
CA GLY A 35 -9.77 -7.56 -17.19
C GLY A 35 -9.19 -8.06 -18.52
N ALA A 36 -9.04 -7.19 -19.51
CA ALA A 36 -8.23 -7.50 -20.68
C ALA A 36 -6.76 -7.28 -20.29
N GLY A 37 -6.02 -8.35 -20.06
CA GLY A 37 -4.64 -8.24 -19.61
C GLY A 37 -3.83 -9.51 -19.86
N ARG A 38 -2.51 -9.37 -19.77
CA ARG A 38 -1.59 -10.50 -19.86
C ARG A 38 -1.93 -11.52 -18.76
N MET A 39 -1.98 -12.80 -19.11
CA MET A 39 -2.13 -13.88 -18.15
C MET A 39 -1.00 -14.89 -18.31
N ALA A 40 -0.73 -15.65 -17.26
CA ALA A 40 0.22 -16.74 -17.24
C ALA A 40 -0.33 -17.93 -16.43
N ALA A 41 0.17 -19.13 -16.71
CA ALA A 41 -0.25 -20.32 -15.97
C ALA A 41 0.13 -20.19 -14.47
N PRO A 42 -0.69 -20.71 -13.53
CA PRO A 42 -0.30 -20.78 -12.13
C PRO A 42 1.04 -21.49 -11.92
N ILE A 43 1.77 -21.10 -10.89
CA ILE A 43 3.03 -21.73 -10.48
C ILE A 43 2.94 -22.20 -9.03
N GLN A 44 3.84 -23.11 -8.67
CA GLN A 44 4.07 -23.50 -7.29
C GLN A 44 5.22 -22.68 -6.71
N ILE A 45 5.07 -22.19 -5.47
CA ILE A 45 6.11 -21.41 -4.80
C ILE A 45 6.85 -22.30 -3.79
N ALA A 46 8.15 -22.51 -4.04
CA ALA A 46 8.99 -23.28 -3.13
C ALA A 46 9.24 -22.53 -1.80
N GLU A 47 9.39 -23.27 -0.69
CA GLU A 47 9.74 -22.68 0.62
C GLU A 47 11.04 -21.87 0.58
N ALA A 48 12.00 -22.24 -0.28
CA ALA A 48 13.25 -21.51 -0.48
C ALA A 48 13.02 -20.09 -1.05
N GLU A 49 11.97 -19.88 -1.85
CA GLU A 49 11.63 -18.55 -2.35
C GLU A 49 11.06 -17.67 -1.23
N ALA A 50 10.18 -18.23 -0.39
CA ALA A 50 9.69 -17.54 0.81
C ALA A 50 10.82 -17.23 1.80
N ALA A 51 11.79 -18.14 1.96
CA ALA A 51 12.97 -17.90 2.80
C ALA A 51 13.77 -16.68 2.33
N ARG A 52 13.96 -16.52 1.01
CA ARG A 52 14.65 -15.35 0.43
C ARG A 52 13.96 -14.03 0.77
N LEU A 53 12.62 -13.99 0.83
CA LEU A 53 11.88 -12.79 1.24
C LEU A 53 12.16 -12.43 2.71
N VAL A 54 12.31 -13.43 3.58
CA VAL A 54 12.68 -13.22 4.98
C VAL A 54 14.11 -12.69 5.09
N GLU A 55 15.04 -13.25 4.32
CA GLU A 55 16.49 -12.97 4.39
C GLU A 55 16.89 -11.64 3.73
N ARG A 56 16.23 -11.25 2.63
CA ARG A 56 16.49 -9.98 1.92
C ARG A 56 15.77 -8.84 2.60
N LEU A 57 16.51 -7.83 3.06
CA LEU A 57 15.96 -6.66 3.73
C LEU A 57 16.03 -5.44 2.81
N PRO A 58 14.97 -4.62 2.68
CA PRO A 58 15.11 -3.32 2.05
C PRO A 58 16.03 -2.43 2.92
N ASP A 59 17.13 -1.94 2.34
CA ASP A 59 18.08 -1.07 3.01
C ASP A 59 17.74 0.40 2.78
N PHE A 60 16.94 0.96 3.68
CA PHE A 60 16.56 2.37 3.69
C PHE A 60 17.68 3.31 4.17
N THR A 61 18.82 2.78 4.66
CA THR A 61 19.90 3.60 5.25
C THR A 61 20.80 4.27 4.24
N LYS A 62 20.69 3.87 2.97
CA LYS A 62 21.49 4.43 1.88
C LYS A 62 20.99 5.83 1.53
N PRO A 63 21.89 6.82 1.42
CA PRO A 63 21.49 8.19 1.16
C PRO A 63 20.99 8.33 -0.27
N ALA A 64 19.84 9.00 -0.42
CA ALA A 64 19.38 9.49 -1.71
C ALA A 64 20.20 10.73 -2.13
N ALA A 65 20.50 10.86 -3.41
CA ALA A 65 21.51 11.80 -3.90
C ALA A 65 20.97 12.85 -4.87
N SER A 66 19.89 12.55 -5.61
CA SER A 66 19.40 13.47 -6.64
C SER A 66 18.80 14.76 -6.06
N ALA A 67 18.81 15.84 -6.83
CA ALA A 67 18.20 17.12 -6.42
C ALA A 67 16.71 16.95 -6.10
N GLU A 68 16.03 16.08 -6.85
CA GLU A 68 14.63 15.76 -6.63
C GLU A 68 14.42 14.92 -5.37
N ALA A 69 15.32 13.97 -5.07
CA ALA A 69 15.32 13.28 -3.79
C ALA A 69 15.50 14.24 -2.61
N GLN A 70 16.37 15.25 -2.72
CA GLN A 70 16.48 16.27 -1.67
C GLN A 70 15.19 17.06 -1.47
N ARG A 71 14.42 17.34 -2.55
CA ARG A 71 13.08 17.95 -2.45
C ARG A 71 12.13 17.04 -1.65
N VAL A 72 12.11 15.74 -1.96
CA VAL A 72 11.26 14.76 -1.27
C VAL A 72 11.68 14.60 0.20
N ALA A 73 12.98 14.53 0.49
CA ALA A 73 13.50 14.44 1.86
C ALA A 73 13.09 15.66 2.71
N ARG A 74 13.13 16.87 2.15
CA ARG A 74 12.62 18.08 2.84
C ARG A 74 11.12 18.01 3.12
N LYS A 75 10.33 17.49 2.18
CA LYS A 75 8.88 17.28 2.39
C LYS A 75 8.62 16.26 3.51
N LEU A 76 9.35 15.15 3.51
CA LEU A 76 9.28 14.12 4.55
C LEU A 76 9.60 14.69 5.93
N GLU A 77 10.74 15.38 6.05
CA GLU A 77 11.21 16.00 7.30
C GLU A 77 10.17 16.99 7.86
N ALA A 78 9.66 17.89 7.01
CA ALA A 78 8.66 18.87 7.41
C ALA A 78 7.37 18.20 7.92
N HIS A 79 6.88 17.20 7.19
CA HIS A 79 5.62 16.52 7.51
C HIS A 79 5.72 15.64 8.78
N VAL A 80 6.85 14.94 8.98
CA VAL A 80 7.09 14.21 10.23
C VAL A 80 7.23 15.17 11.42
N THR A 81 7.90 16.30 11.23
CA THR A 81 8.01 17.33 12.29
C THR A 81 6.66 17.91 12.68
N GLU A 82 5.81 18.23 11.70
CA GLU A 82 4.43 18.68 11.94
C GLU A 82 3.61 17.61 12.67
N PHE A 83 3.67 16.36 12.20
CA PHE A 83 2.98 15.24 12.84
C PHE A 83 3.35 15.12 14.32
N LEU A 84 4.64 15.12 14.66
CA LEU A 84 5.11 15.00 16.04
C LEU A 84 4.67 16.20 16.90
N ALA A 85 4.62 17.40 16.33
CA ALA A 85 4.25 18.61 17.05
C ALA A 85 2.73 18.70 17.36
N GLY A 86 1.88 18.09 16.53
CA GLY A 86 0.43 18.14 16.72
C GLY A 86 -0.20 16.88 17.31
N TRP A 87 0.59 15.85 17.63
CA TRP A 87 0.09 14.63 18.29
C TRP A 87 -0.65 14.95 19.63
N PRO A 88 -1.73 14.24 19.98
CA PRO A 88 -2.38 13.16 19.24
C PRO A 88 -3.31 13.67 18.13
N TRP A 89 -3.34 12.92 17.02
CA TRP A 89 -4.23 13.16 15.89
C TRP A 89 -5.34 12.11 15.86
N MET A 90 -6.56 12.53 15.54
CA MET A 90 -7.64 11.58 15.24
C MET A 90 -7.39 10.92 13.87
N PRO A 91 -7.97 9.74 13.61
CA PRO A 91 -7.96 9.13 12.29
C PRO A 91 -8.51 10.07 11.21
N PHE A 92 -7.97 9.99 9.99
CA PHE A 92 -8.40 10.86 8.89
C PHE A 92 -9.77 10.42 8.38
N HIS A 93 -10.73 11.34 8.39
CA HIS A 93 -12.08 11.14 7.93
C HIS A 93 -12.23 11.67 6.50
N HIS A 94 -12.32 10.77 5.53
CA HIS A 94 -12.50 11.13 4.13
C HIS A 94 -13.98 11.18 3.77
N THR A 95 -14.48 12.36 3.42
CA THR A 95 -15.83 12.54 2.89
C THR A 95 -15.90 12.12 1.41
N LEU A 96 -16.86 11.25 1.08
CA LEU A 96 -17.06 10.65 -0.24
C LEU A 96 -18.49 10.88 -0.74
N GLY A 97 -19.03 12.10 -0.55
CA GLY A 97 -20.35 12.47 -1.08
C GLY A 97 -21.46 11.46 -0.78
N ILE A 98 -22.09 10.92 -1.83
CA ILE A 98 -23.20 9.96 -1.71
C ILE A 98 -22.76 8.60 -1.14
N SER A 99 -21.48 8.25 -1.24
CA SER A 99 -20.89 7.04 -0.64
C SER A 99 -20.68 7.16 0.88
N GLY A 100 -20.94 8.35 1.46
CA GLY A 100 -20.76 8.61 2.87
C GLY A 100 -19.30 8.98 3.15
N TYR A 101 -18.61 8.20 3.97
CA TYR A 101 -17.23 8.48 4.35
C TYR A 101 -16.42 7.21 4.59
N GLU A 102 -15.11 7.37 4.55
CA GLU A 102 -14.10 6.37 4.89
C GLU A 102 -13.20 6.90 6.01
N VAL A 103 -12.61 6.00 6.78
CA VAL A 103 -11.65 6.35 7.83
C VAL A 103 -10.32 5.67 7.55
N TYR A 104 -9.26 6.45 7.68
CA TYR A 104 -7.88 6.05 7.47
C TYR A 104 -7.05 6.34 8.71
N PHE A 105 -5.92 5.64 8.87
CA PHE A 105 -5.00 5.88 9.98
C PHE A 105 -5.65 5.61 11.34
N ASP A 106 -6.60 4.68 11.41
CA ASP A 106 -7.31 4.32 12.64
C ASP A 106 -6.69 3.14 13.40
N HIS A 107 -5.58 2.59 12.91
CA HIS A 107 -4.84 1.54 13.58
C HIS A 107 -3.34 1.90 13.70
N PRO A 108 -2.65 1.53 14.80
CA PRO A 108 -1.25 1.89 15.03
C PRO A 108 -0.27 1.27 14.03
N ASP A 109 -0.61 0.19 13.34
CA ASP A 109 0.27 -0.43 12.35
C ASP A 109 0.68 0.54 11.23
N GLU A 110 -0.26 1.30 10.66
CA GLU A 110 0.02 2.31 9.63
C GLU A 110 0.98 3.39 10.15
N MET A 111 0.80 3.84 11.40
CA MET A 111 1.70 4.82 12.03
C MET A 111 3.12 4.26 12.19
N PHE A 112 3.22 3.03 12.71
CA PHE A 112 4.49 2.38 12.97
C PHE A 112 5.24 2.05 11.68
N VAL A 113 4.58 1.54 10.64
CA VAL A 113 5.21 1.32 9.33
C VAL A 113 5.75 2.63 8.79
N ALA A 114 4.89 3.64 8.63
CA ALA A 114 5.26 4.91 8.02
C ALA A 114 6.45 5.57 8.71
N LEU A 115 6.39 5.73 10.03
CA LEU A 115 7.45 6.41 10.78
C LEU A 115 8.72 5.58 10.86
N SER A 116 8.64 4.26 10.96
CA SER A 116 9.83 3.40 11.00
C SER A 116 10.59 3.46 9.67
N LEU A 117 9.89 3.35 8.54
CA LEU A 117 10.50 3.46 7.20
C LEU A 117 11.14 4.84 6.96
N ALA A 118 10.56 5.89 7.54
CA ALA A 118 11.10 7.25 7.44
C ALA A 118 12.41 7.46 8.23
N LEU A 119 12.61 6.74 9.35
CA LEU A 119 13.72 6.99 10.30
C LEU A 119 15.08 7.23 9.63
N PRO A 120 15.55 6.42 8.66
CA PRO A 120 16.88 6.59 8.10
C PRO A 120 17.03 7.83 7.19
N SER A 121 15.91 8.38 6.71
CA SER A 121 15.88 9.57 5.83
C SER A 121 15.68 10.88 6.59
N LEU A 122 15.37 10.82 7.89
CA LEU A 122 15.16 12.00 8.73
C LEU A 122 16.48 12.60 9.20
N SER A 123 16.46 13.90 9.48
CA SER A 123 17.57 14.54 10.20
C SER A 123 17.77 13.87 11.56
N LYS A 124 19.01 13.83 12.06
CA LYS A 124 19.31 13.20 13.36
C LYS A 124 18.39 13.69 14.50
N PRO A 125 18.15 15.01 14.70
CA PRO A 125 17.23 15.47 15.73
C PRO A 125 15.80 14.93 15.57
N THR A 126 15.28 14.90 14.34
CA THR A 126 13.92 14.44 14.06
C THR A 126 13.81 12.92 14.15
N ALA A 127 14.82 12.17 13.72
CA ALA A 127 14.89 10.72 13.88
C ALA A 127 14.86 10.32 15.36
N GLU A 128 15.65 10.97 16.22
CA GLU A 128 15.67 10.66 17.66
C GLU A 128 14.33 11.01 18.34
N ARG A 129 13.72 12.14 17.99
CA ARG A 129 12.35 12.46 18.46
C ARG A 129 11.32 11.44 17.99
N THR A 130 11.45 10.95 16.76
CA THR A 130 10.55 9.94 16.18
C THR A 130 10.72 8.59 16.87
N LYS A 131 11.95 8.16 17.17
CA LYS A 131 12.21 6.93 17.94
C LYS A 131 11.61 7.01 19.34
N ALA A 132 11.85 8.12 20.05
CA ALA A 132 11.30 8.34 21.39
C ALA A 132 9.76 8.32 21.38
N PHE A 133 9.15 8.94 20.35
CA PHE A 133 7.72 8.91 20.13
C PHE A 133 7.20 7.48 19.92
N LEU A 134 7.79 6.72 18.99
CA LEU A 134 7.38 5.34 18.71
C LEU A 134 7.55 4.43 19.92
N ALA A 135 8.62 4.58 20.69
CA ALA A 135 8.82 3.84 21.93
C ALA A 135 7.72 4.14 22.96
N ALA A 136 7.32 5.40 23.13
CA ALA A 136 6.25 5.79 24.04
C ALA A 136 4.88 5.28 23.58
N GLU A 137 4.60 5.32 22.27
CA GLU A 137 3.34 4.81 21.72
C GLU A 137 3.32 3.28 21.68
N LEU A 138 4.45 2.57 21.59
CA LEU A 138 4.52 1.10 21.65
C LEU A 138 3.97 0.57 22.99
N VAL A 139 4.15 1.31 24.08
CA VAL A 139 3.62 0.95 25.40
C VAL A 139 2.08 1.03 25.43
N LYS A 140 1.50 1.99 24.71
CA LYS A 140 0.05 2.28 24.74
C LYS A 140 -0.70 1.52 23.64
N TRP A 141 -0.13 1.51 22.44
CA TRP A 141 -0.71 1.05 21.19
C TRP A 141 0.30 0.20 20.42
N PRO A 142 0.66 -1.01 20.91
CA PRO A 142 1.54 -1.88 20.17
C PRO A 142 0.95 -2.18 18.78
N PRO A 143 1.71 -2.04 17.69
CA PRO A 143 1.12 -2.07 16.35
C PRO A 143 0.53 -3.43 15.97
N TYR A 144 0.89 -4.50 16.67
CA TYR A 144 0.36 -5.85 16.43
C TYR A 144 -0.96 -6.15 17.19
N THR A 145 -1.54 -5.20 17.93
CA THR A 145 -2.83 -5.41 18.60
C THR A 145 -3.98 -5.56 17.59
N LEU A 146 -5.16 -5.95 18.08
CA LEU A 146 -6.40 -5.95 17.29
C LEU A 146 -7.06 -4.58 17.27
N ASP A 147 -7.08 -3.91 18.43
CA ASP A 147 -7.71 -2.61 18.58
C ASP A 147 -6.79 -1.49 18.09
N GLY A 148 -7.38 -0.59 17.32
CA GLY A 148 -6.77 0.65 16.85
C GLY A 148 -7.10 1.85 17.73
N PHE A 149 -6.90 3.05 17.21
CA PHE A 149 -7.19 4.31 17.87
C PHE A 149 -8.70 4.55 18.01
N ASP A 150 -9.08 5.32 19.04
CA ASP A 150 -10.41 5.90 19.12
C ASP A 150 -10.58 6.97 18.03
N ARG A 151 -11.63 6.85 17.22
CA ARG A 151 -11.88 7.71 16.05
C ARG A 151 -12.30 9.14 16.42
N GLN A 152 -12.58 9.40 17.69
CA GLN A 152 -13.02 10.72 18.17
C GLN A 152 -11.98 11.45 19.03
N THR A 153 -10.85 10.82 19.33
CA THR A 153 -9.82 11.39 20.20
C THR A 153 -8.68 12.01 19.39
N GLY A 154 -8.22 13.19 19.82
CA GLY A 154 -7.08 13.90 19.21
C GLY A 154 -7.51 15.08 18.33
N ARG A 155 -6.56 15.61 17.56
CA ARG A 155 -6.75 16.75 16.65
C ARG A 155 -7.15 16.27 15.25
N PRO A 156 -8.05 16.97 14.54
CA PRO A 156 -8.40 16.64 13.16
C PRO A 156 -7.19 16.74 12.24
N ARG A 157 -7.08 15.76 11.32
CA ARG A 157 -6.03 15.73 10.29
C ARG A 157 -6.47 16.39 9.00
N GLU A 158 -7.78 16.50 8.80
CA GLU A 158 -8.38 17.04 7.59
C GLU A 158 -8.03 18.53 7.42
N SER A 159 -7.91 18.98 6.17
CA SER A 159 -7.75 20.40 5.83
C SER A 159 -9.08 21.17 5.86
N TYR A 160 -10.18 20.46 6.10
CA TYR A 160 -11.54 20.97 6.12
C TYR A 160 -12.26 20.56 7.41
N ASP A 161 -13.26 21.33 7.80
CA ASP A 161 -14.03 21.03 9.01
C ASP A 161 -14.99 19.85 8.76
N VAL A 162 -14.83 18.78 9.55
CA VAL A 162 -15.77 17.65 9.59
C VAL A 162 -16.64 17.77 10.85
N PRO A 163 -17.96 18.04 10.71
CA PRO A 163 -18.87 18.12 11.85
C PRO A 163 -18.81 16.88 12.74
N PRO A 164 -18.85 17.01 14.08
CA PRO A 164 -18.81 15.88 15.00
C PRO A 164 -19.89 14.83 14.75
N SER A 165 -21.05 15.22 14.22
CA SER A 165 -22.17 14.33 13.88
C SER A 165 -21.89 13.41 12.68
N LEU A 166 -20.92 13.77 11.83
CA LEU A 166 -20.51 12.94 10.68
C LEU A 166 -19.34 12.02 11.03
N ARG A 167 -18.62 12.27 12.12
CA ARG A 167 -17.45 11.46 12.50
C ARG A 167 -17.87 10.07 12.96
N LEU A 168 -17.20 9.05 12.43
CA LEU A 168 -17.35 7.67 12.90
C LEU A 168 -16.99 7.56 14.37
N ARG A 169 -17.80 6.77 15.08
CA ARG A 169 -17.56 6.39 16.47
C ARG A 169 -16.84 5.04 16.55
N GLY A 170 -16.35 4.73 17.74
CA GLY A 170 -15.68 3.49 18.04
C GLY A 170 -14.20 3.53 17.70
N ARG A 171 -13.59 2.35 17.72
CA ARG A 171 -12.16 2.17 17.54
C ARG A 171 -11.86 1.58 16.18
N GLY A 172 -10.71 1.93 15.60
CA GLY A 172 -10.17 1.20 14.47
C GLY A 172 -9.88 -0.26 14.83
N GLN A 173 -9.70 -1.10 13.82
CA GLN A 173 -9.41 -2.52 13.99
C GLN A 173 -8.37 -2.96 12.98
N ALA A 174 -7.46 -3.86 13.39
CA ALA A 174 -6.50 -4.46 12.49
C ALA A 174 -7.22 -5.21 11.35
N LYS A 175 -6.92 -4.85 10.11
CA LYS A 175 -7.49 -5.52 8.92
C LYS A 175 -6.75 -6.81 8.55
N SER A 176 -5.52 -6.97 9.05
CA SER A 176 -4.60 -8.06 8.71
C SER A 176 -3.52 -8.21 9.79
N ALA A 177 -2.48 -9.00 9.51
CA ALA A 177 -1.28 -9.10 10.34
C ALA A 177 -0.20 -8.03 10.04
N LEU A 178 -0.49 -6.96 9.29
CA LEU A 178 0.46 -5.89 8.96
C LEU A 178 1.17 -5.31 10.19
N GLY A 179 0.47 -5.20 11.31
CA GLY A 179 1.01 -4.78 12.59
C GLY A 179 2.25 -5.53 13.09
N THR A 180 2.39 -6.81 12.71
CA THR A 180 3.61 -7.58 13.03
C THR A 180 4.80 -7.15 12.17
N TYR A 181 4.58 -6.80 10.90
CA TYR A 181 5.60 -6.18 10.06
C TYR A 181 5.99 -4.79 10.57
N ALA A 182 5.00 -3.98 10.93
CA ALA A 182 5.21 -2.66 11.50
C ALA A 182 6.10 -2.70 12.75
N PHE A 183 5.84 -3.66 13.64
CA PHE A 183 6.65 -3.88 14.83
C PHE A 183 8.09 -4.30 14.50
N TRP A 184 8.25 -5.24 13.56
CA TRP A 184 9.58 -5.64 13.10
C TRP A 184 10.35 -4.45 12.51
N ALA A 185 9.72 -3.65 11.64
CA ALA A 185 10.32 -2.50 11.00
C ALA A 185 10.79 -1.48 12.04
N TYR A 186 9.99 -1.22 13.07
CA TYR A 186 10.40 -0.39 14.22
C TYR A 186 11.64 -0.97 14.92
N CYS A 187 11.59 -2.23 15.36
CA CYS A 187 12.70 -2.86 16.07
C CYS A 187 14.00 -2.83 15.24
N HIS A 188 13.89 -3.05 13.92
CA HIS A 188 15.04 -3.07 13.02
C HIS A 188 15.61 -1.65 12.78
N LEU A 189 14.77 -0.71 12.36
CA LEU A 189 15.21 0.63 11.92
C LEU A 189 15.46 1.60 13.09
N ALA A 190 14.80 1.40 14.23
CA ALA A 190 15.09 2.11 15.46
C ALA A 190 16.26 1.48 16.26
N GLY A 191 16.66 0.24 15.93
CA GLY A 191 17.68 -0.51 16.66
C GLY A 191 17.23 -1.03 18.03
N ASP A 192 15.92 -1.25 18.22
CA ASP A 192 15.32 -1.65 19.49
C ASP A 192 15.15 -3.17 19.63
N ALA A 193 16.28 -3.86 19.79
CA ALA A 193 16.27 -5.31 20.01
C ALA A 193 15.67 -5.71 21.37
N VAL A 194 15.55 -4.80 22.33
CA VAL A 194 14.95 -5.06 23.65
C VAL A 194 13.43 -5.14 23.53
N ALA A 195 12.81 -4.23 22.77
CA ALA A 195 11.39 -4.32 22.43
C ALA A 195 11.08 -5.64 21.72
N ALA A 196 11.88 -6.03 20.73
CA ALA A 196 11.69 -7.28 19.99
C ALA A 196 11.63 -8.51 20.91
N ARG A 197 12.42 -8.54 21.99
CA ARG A 197 12.42 -9.64 22.98
C ARG A 197 11.27 -9.56 23.96
N SER A 198 11.02 -8.38 24.52
CA SER A 198 9.99 -8.20 25.55
C SER A 198 8.57 -8.40 25.02
N HIS A 199 8.32 -8.04 23.76
CA HIS A 199 7.01 -8.19 23.12
C HIS A 199 6.84 -9.54 22.38
N TRP A 200 7.87 -10.40 22.34
CA TRP A 200 7.85 -11.64 21.56
C TRP A 200 6.66 -12.56 21.89
N PRO A 201 6.30 -12.82 23.17
CA PRO A 201 5.16 -13.66 23.49
C PRO A 201 3.82 -13.12 22.95
N ALA A 202 3.63 -11.80 23.00
CA ALA A 202 2.41 -11.15 22.50
C ALA A 202 2.31 -11.22 20.97
N VAL A 203 3.44 -11.07 20.28
CA VAL A 203 3.53 -11.24 18.82
C VAL A 203 3.23 -12.68 18.42
N GLN A 204 3.78 -13.68 19.13
CA GLN A 204 3.46 -15.09 18.90
C GLN A 204 1.96 -15.36 19.07
N ALA A 205 1.35 -14.84 20.13
CA ALA A 205 -0.09 -14.99 20.36
C ALA A 205 -0.93 -14.37 19.23
N ARG A 206 -0.54 -13.19 18.73
CA ARG A 206 -1.24 -12.51 17.62
C ARG A 206 -1.22 -13.32 16.32
N VAL A 207 -0.06 -13.89 15.98
CA VAL A 207 0.17 -14.57 14.69
C VAL A 207 -0.28 -16.03 14.70
N LYS A 208 -0.41 -16.66 15.89
CA LYS A 208 -0.81 -18.06 16.05
C LYS A 208 -2.03 -18.48 15.19
N PRO A 209 -3.17 -17.76 15.19
CA PRO A 209 -4.32 -18.15 14.37
C PRO A 209 -4.01 -18.21 12.88
N MET A 210 -3.14 -17.32 12.37
CA MET A 210 -2.76 -17.30 10.95
C MET A 210 -1.87 -18.48 10.55
N LEU A 211 -1.07 -18.98 11.50
CA LEU A 211 -0.21 -20.17 11.30
C LEU A 211 -0.98 -21.49 11.38
N GLU A 212 -2.13 -21.51 12.06
CA GLU A 212 -2.88 -22.73 12.37
C GLU A 212 -4.19 -22.87 11.57
N ALA A 213 -4.81 -21.76 11.16
CA ALA A 213 -6.09 -21.78 10.46
C ALA A 213 -5.95 -22.11 8.97
N ASP A 214 -7.01 -22.64 8.37
CA ASP A 214 -7.14 -22.70 6.92
C ASP A 214 -7.24 -21.30 6.32
N TYR A 215 -6.46 -21.03 5.25
CA TYR A 215 -6.56 -19.76 4.53
C TYR A 215 -7.43 -19.94 3.29
N ARG A 216 -8.65 -19.40 3.33
CA ARG A 216 -9.56 -19.45 2.19
C ARG A 216 -9.38 -18.21 1.32
N PHE A 217 -8.80 -18.39 0.15
CA PHE A 217 -8.67 -17.35 -0.86
C PHE A 217 -8.81 -17.99 -2.24
N ASP A 218 -9.81 -17.58 -3.00
CA ASP A 218 -10.05 -18.07 -4.36
C ASP A 218 -9.44 -17.09 -5.37
N ILE A 219 -8.35 -17.49 -6.03
CA ILE A 219 -7.64 -16.66 -7.02
C ILE A 219 -8.44 -16.40 -8.30
N ALA A 220 -9.46 -17.21 -8.59
CA ALA A 220 -10.32 -17.07 -9.76
C ALA A 220 -11.49 -16.11 -9.53
N LYS A 221 -11.78 -15.78 -8.26
CA LYS A 221 -12.82 -14.82 -7.89
C LYS A 221 -12.48 -13.44 -8.46
N ARG A 222 -13.49 -12.77 -9.06
CA ARG A 222 -13.34 -11.46 -9.69
C ARG A 222 -14.01 -10.32 -8.93
N ASP A 223 -14.52 -10.57 -7.73
CA ASP A 223 -15.23 -9.55 -6.94
C ASP A 223 -14.92 -9.70 -5.44
N TYR A 224 -13.83 -9.08 -5.00
CA TYR A 224 -13.37 -9.10 -3.60
C TYR A 224 -13.96 -7.94 -2.80
N ALA A 225 -15.28 -7.99 -2.55
CA ALA A 225 -16.00 -6.93 -1.84
C ALA A 225 -15.53 -6.67 -0.40
N ASN A 226 -14.78 -7.61 0.21
CA ASN A 226 -14.30 -7.52 1.58
C ASN A 226 -12.78 -7.29 1.65
N ASP A 227 -12.21 -6.68 0.61
CA ASP A 227 -10.81 -6.32 0.53
C ASP A 227 -9.86 -7.52 0.76
N GLU A 228 -10.26 -8.73 0.34
CA GLU A 228 -9.53 -9.97 0.66
C GLU A 228 -8.08 -9.97 0.16
N ALA A 229 -7.80 -9.35 -1.00
CA ALA A 229 -6.44 -9.26 -1.54
C ALA A 229 -5.55 -8.28 -0.75
N GLU A 230 -6.11 -7.20 -0.21
CA GLU A 230 -5.40 -6.29 0.69
C GLU A 230 -5.06 -7.01 2.00
N ARG A 231 -6.02 -7.77 2.54
CA ARG A 231 -5.78 -8.61 3.71
C ARG A 231 -4.66 -9.62 3.46
N LEU A 232 -4.66 -10.28 2.30
CA LEU A 232 -3.59 -11.21 1.91
C LEU A 232 -2.21 -10.53 1.88
N ASN A 233 -2.11 -9.30 1.34
CA ASN A 233 -0.86 -8.53 1.37
C ASN A 233 -0.41 -8.23 2.81
N GLY A 234 -1.32 -7.76 3.66
CA GLY A 234 -1.00 -7.47 5.05
C GLY A 234 -0.65 -8.71 5.88
N ASP A 235 -1.26 -9.85 5.59
CA ASP A 235 -0.95 -11.14 6.22
C ASP A 235 0.43 -11.67 5.77
N LEU A 236 0.78 -11.52 4.49
CA LEU A 236 2.12 -11.78 3.96
C LEU A 236 3.19 -10.91 4.64
N ALA A 237 2.93 -9.60 4.72
CA ALA A 237 3.80 -8.67 5.43
C ALA A 237 3.99 -9.12 6.89
N GLY A 238 2.89 -9.45 7.58
CA GLY A 238 2.91 -9.94 8.95
C GLY A 238 3.76 -11.21 9.13
N LEU A 239 3.69 -12.17 8.20
CA LEU A 239 4.52 -13.39 8.22
C LEU A 239 6.00 -13.10 7.99
N VAL A 240 6.34 -12.17 7.08
CA VAL A 240 7.72 -11.69 6.90
C VAL A 240 8.24 -11.08 8.20
N GLY A 241 7.48 -10.13 8.78
CA GLY A 241 7.83 -9.50 10.06
C GLY A 241 7.99 -10.50 11.20
N PHE A 242 7.07 -11.48 11.29
CA PHE A 242 7.10 -12.52 12.31
C PHE A 242 8.33 -13.42 12.18
N ALA A 243 8.68 -13.87 10.97
CA ALA A 243 9.86 -14.70 10.74
C ALA A 243 11.17 -13.97 11.10
N ARG A 244 11.24 -12.65 10.84
CA ARG A 244 12.40 -11.83 11.21
C ARG A 244 12.46 -11.53 12.70
N LEU A 245 11.33 -11.32 13.36
CA LEU A 245 11.29 -11.23 14.82
C LEU A 245 11.68 -12.55 15.48
N ALA A 246 11.30 -13.69 14.90
CA ALA A 246 11.75 -15.01 15.37
C ALA A 246 13.27 -15.15 15.29
N LEU A 247 13.91 -14.64 14.23
CA LEU A 247 15.37 -14.58 14.12
C LEU A 247 16.01 -13.74 15.23
N LEU A 248 15.49 -12.52 15.48
CA LEU A 248 15.97 -11.66 16.57
C LEU A 248 15.83 -12.30 17.96
N ASN A 249 14.86 -13.21 18.10
CA ASN A 249 14.57 -13.96 19.33
C ASN A 249 15.20 -15.36 19.38
N ARG A 250 15.98 -15.74 18.36
CA ARG A 250 16.58 -17.09 18.23
C ARG A 250 15.54 -18.23 18.28
N ASP A 251 14.31 -17.96 17.87
CA ASP A 251 13.22 -18.93 17.81
C ASP A 251 13.17 -19.59 16.43
N HIS A 252 14.05 -20.58 16.23
CA HIS A 252 14.16 -21.28 14.95
C HIS A 252 12.86 -22.00 14.55
N ALA A 253 12.12 -22.54 15.52
CA ALA A 253 10.89 -23.27 15.27
C ALA A 253 9.80 -22.34 14.73
N ALA A 254 9.61 -21.18 15.35
CA ALA A 254 8.67 -20.17 14.87
C ALA A 254 9.05 -19.66 13.47
N ARG A 255 10.34 -19.43 13.21
CA ARG A 255 10.83 -19.02 11.89
C ARG A 255 10.44 -20.03 10.80
N VAL A 256 10.75 -21.31 10.99
CA VAL A 256 10.43 -22.36 10.00
C VAL A 256 8.93 -22.45 9.75
N LYS A 257 8.11 -22.40 10.82
CA LYS A 257 6.65 -22.47 10.71
C LYS A 257 6.10 -21.27 9.91
N ALA A 258 6.64 -20.08 10.17
CA ALA A 258 6.29 -18.85 9.46
C ALA A 258 6.68 -18.89 7.99
N THR A 259 7.90 -19.31 7.66
CA THR A 259 8.41 -19.38 6.28
C THR A 259 7.59 -20.34 5.43
N ARG A 260 7.23 -21.52 5.97
CA ARG A 260 6.34 -22.46 5.27
C ARG A 260 4.99 -21.84 4.98
N ARG A 261 4.40 -21.18 5.98
CA ARG A 261 3.10 -20.50 5.81
C ARG A 261 3.19 -19.34 4.81
N LEU A 262 4.29 -18.60 4.83
CA LEU A 262 4.59 -17.53 3.88
C LEU A 262 4.63 -18.07 2.45
N ALA A 263 5.25 -19.23 2.20
CA ALA A 263 5.27 -19.84 0.87
C ALA A 263 3.86 -20.15 0.34
N GLN A 264 2.99 -20.70 1.19
CA GLN A 264 1.59 -21.00 0.83
C GLN A 264 0.81 -19.73 0.43
N LEU A 265 0.90 -18.67 1.26
CA LEU A 265 0.18 -17.42 0.96
C LEU A 265 0.79 -16.68 -0.23
N LEU A 266 2.12 -16.76 -0.41
CA LEU A 266 2.80 -16.13 -1.52
C LEU A 266 2.40 -16.79 -2.85
N GLU A 267 2.19 -18.10 -2.85
CA GLU A 267 1.65 -18.81 -4.01
C GLU A 267 0.27 -18.28 -4.41
N LEU A 268 -0.65 -18.13 -3.45
CA LEU A 268 -1.99 -17.56 -3.72
C LEU A 268 -1.86 -16.15 -4.29
N ARG A 269 -0.99 -15.33 -3.70
CA ARG A 269 -0.82 -13.93 -4.11
C ARG A 269 -0.18 -13.79 -5.49
N VAL A 270 0.87 -14.56 -5.80
CA VAL A 270 1.52 -14.57 -7.11
C VAL A 270 0.55 -15.08 -8.17
N ASN A 271 -0.16 -16.18 -7.89
CA ASN A 271 -1.10 -16.75 -8.85
C ASN A 271 -2.30 -15.86 -9.11
N LEU A 272 -2.74 -15.04 -8.14
CA LEU A 272 -3.75 -14.01 -8.36
C LEU A 272 -3.36 -13.05 -9.51
N GLU A 273 -2.14 -12.51 -9.52
CA GLU A 273 -1.68 -11.63 -10.61
C GLU A 273 -1.52 -12.39 -11.93
N ARG A 274 -1.13 -13.67 -11.88
CA ARG A 274 -0.90 -14.46 -13.09
C ARG A 274 -2.20 -14.80 -13.82
N VAL A 275 -3.28 -15.11 -13.09
CA VAL A 275 -4.51 -15.63 -13.72
C VAL A 275 -5.65 -14.62 -13.79
N ASN A 276 -5.57 -13.53 -13.03
CA ASN A 276 -6.69 -12.62 -12.87
C ASN A 276 -6.28 -11.19 -13.25
N PRO A 277 -6.57 -10.72 -14.47
CA PRO A 277 -6.13 -9.40 -14.96
C PRO A 277 -6.93 -8.21 -14.39
N LYS A 278 -8.02 -8.44 -13.65
CA LYS A 278 -8.89 -7.38 -13.14
C LYS A 278 -8.29 -6.75 -11.88
N LEU A 279 -7.98 -5.46 -11.90
CA LEU A 279 -7.37 -4.77 -10.74
C LEU A 279 -8.38 -4.09 -9.82
N LEU A 280 -9.52 -3.66 -10.37
CA LEU A 280 -10.49 -2.85 -9.65
C LEU A 280 -11.58 -3.71 -9.01
N ASP A 281 -11.61 -3.76 -7.69
CA ASP A 281 -12.66 -4.47 -6.92
C ASP A 281 -13.71 -3.50 -6.39
N LYS A 282 -14.94 -4.00 -6.18
CA LYS A 282 -15.90 -3.33 -5.30
C LYS A 282 -15.38 -3.41 -3.87
N THR A 283 -15.73 -2.46 -3.02
CA THR A 283 -15.34 -2.46 -1.61
C THR A 283 -16.47 -2.02 -0.70
N ASN A 284 -16.49 -2.54 0.51
CA ASN A 284 -17.37 -2.08 1.59
C ASN A 284 -16.68 -1.08 2.53
N SER A 285 -15.54 -0.50 2.14
CA SER A 285 -14.76 0.43 2.98
C SER A 285 -15.54 1.70 3.38
N SER A 286 -16.43 2.21 2.52
CA SER A 286 -17.25 3.39 2.82
C SER A 286 -18.54 3.05 3.53
N THR A 287 -19.08 3.97 4.33
CA THR A 287 -20.28 3.71 5.14
C THR A 287 -21.58 3.47 4.38
N LYS A 288 -21.70 3.91 3.12
CA LYS A 288 -22.90 3.66 2.32
C LYS A 288 -22.67 2.63 1.21
N HIS A 289 -21.44 2.18 1.00
CA HIS A 289 -21.08 1.17 0.00
C HIS A 289 -21.49 1.49 -1.46
N LEU A 290 -21.83 2.75 -1.76
CA LEU A 290 -22.26 3.19 -3.10
C LEU A 290 -21.05 3.58 -3.93
N HIS A 291 -20.97 3.16 -5.20
CA HIS A 291 -19.98 3.62 -6.18
C HIS A 291 -18.51 3.63 -5.72
N VAL A 292 -18.17 2.76 -4.76
CA VAL A 292 -16.81 2.64 -4.23
C VAL A 292 -16.10 1.45 -4.84
N SER A 293 -14.85 1.71 -5.20
CA SER A 293 -13.97 0.72 -5.77
C SER A 293 -12.57 0.89 -5.18
N LYS A 294 -11.81 -0.19 -5.18
CA LYS A 294 -10.51 -0.25 -4.52
C LYS A 294 -9.53 -1.10 -5.30
N LEU A 295 -8.26 -0.68 -5.28
CA LEU A 295 -7.13 -1.44 -5.79
C LEU A 295 -6.58 -2.33 -4.69
N THR A 296 -7.43 -3.25 -4.19
CA THR A 296 -7.15 -4.08 -3.01
C THR A 296 -5.82 -4.82 -3.13
N ARG A 297 -5.50 -5.27 -4.35
CA ARG A 297 -4.28 -6.02 -4.72
C ARG A 297 -2.98 -5.29 -4.47
N PHE A 298 -3.00 -3.96 -4.46
CA PHE A 298 -1.79 -3.14 -4.23
C PHE A 298 -1.88 -2.32 -2.95
N CYS A 299 -2.95 -2.48 -2.16
CA CYS A 299 -3.00 -1.94 -0.80
C CYS A 299 -2.17 -2.82 0.15
N SER A 300 -1.49 -2.19 1.11
CA SER A 300 -0.68 -2.86 2.14
C SER A 300 0.46 -3.74 1.59
N LEU A 301 1.02 -3.36 0.43
CA LEU A 301 2.22 -4.00 -0.10
C LEU A 301 3.46 -3.57 0.70
N THR A 302 4.38 -4.50 0.90
CA THR A 302 5.74 -4.21 1.37
C THR A 302 6.73 -4.39 0.23
N PRO A 303 7.96 -3.82 0.34
CA PRO A 303 8.99 -4.01 -0.68
C PRO A 303 9.23 -5.49 -1.02
N GLU A 304 9.21 -6.38 -0.04
CA GLU A 304 9.46 -7.82 -0.22
C GLU A 304 8.39 -8.50 -1.07
N VAL A 305 7.12 -8.22 -0.76
CA VAL A 305 5.99 -8.80 -1.50
C VAL A 305 5.97 -8.24 -2.93
N GLY A 306 6.22 -6.95 -3.09
CA GLY A 306 6.28 -6.34 -4.42
C GLY A 306 7.46 -6.85 -5.27
N ASP A 307 8.66 -7.04 -4.70
CA ASP A 307 9.80 -7.68 -5.39
C ASP A 307 9.48 -9.11 -5.83
N ALA A 308 8.78 -9.88 -4.98
CA ALA A 308 8.31 -11.21 -5.35
C ALA A 308 7.31 -11.17 -6.51
N LEU A 309 6.36 -10.24 -6.49
CA LEU A 309 5.42 -10.04 -7.60
C LEU A 309 6.13 -9.62 -8.89
N ALA A 310 7.12 -8.74 -8.83
CA ALA A 310 7.91 -8.32 -9.99
C ALA A 310 8.61 -9.53 -10.65
N ARG A 311 9.19 -10.43 -9.84
CA ARG A 311 9.97 -11.57 -10.34
C ARG A 311 9.14 -12.78 -10.74
N LEU A 312 8.04 -13.07 -10.04
CA LEU A 312 7.37 -14.37 -10.10
C LEU A 312 6.08 -14.35 -10.93
N THR A 313 5.63 -13.20 -11.40
CA THR A 313 4.37 -13.07 -12.17
C THR A 313 4.56 -13.12 -13.69
N ASP A 314 5.76 -13.40 -14.19
CA ASP A 314 6.12 -13.31 -15.62
C ASP A 314 5.73 -11.94 -16.24
N GLY A 315 5.84 -10.87 -15.45
CA GLY A 315 5.47 -9.52 -15.87
C GLY A 315 3.97 -9.24 -16.00
N CYS A 316 3.09 -10.14 -15.54
CA CYS A 316 1.64 -9.89 -15.57
C CYS A 316 1.27 -8.69 -14.69
N GLY A 317 1.72 -8.66 -13.43
CA GLY A 317 1.39 -7.58 -12.49
C GLY A 317 1.86 -6.20 -12.97
N ALA A 318 3.08 -6.13 -13.51
CA ALA A 318 3.61 -4.89 -14.08
C ALA A 318 2.81 -4.42 -15.30
N ALA A 319 2.47 -5.34 -16.22
CA ALA A 319 1.68 -5.00 -17.40
C ALA A 319 0.26 -4.51 -17.04
N HIS A 320 -0.38 -5.10 -16.03
CA HIS A 320 -1.70 -4.65 -15.58
C HIS A 320 -1.64 -3.26 -14.96
N LEU A 321 -0.67 -3.02 -14.06
CA LEU A 321 -0.47 -1.72 -13.43
C LEU A 321 -0.15 -0.63 -14.47
N GLN A 322 0.77 -0.90 -15.38
CA GLN A 322 1.15 0.04 -16.44
C GLN A 322 -0.08 0.44 -17.27
N SER A 323 -0.84 -0.54 -17.76
CA SER A 323 -2.08 -0.29 -18.52
C SER A 323 -3.07 0.55 -17.72
N PHE A 324 -3.23 0.25 -16.43
CA PHE A 324 -4.13 0.96 -15.54
C PHE A 324 -3.71 2.42 -15.29
N CYS A 325 -2.40 2.65 -15.10
CA CYS A 325 -1.78 3.95 -14.88
C CYS A 325 -1.79 4.82 -16.16
N GLU A 326 -1.52 4.24 -17.33
CA GLU A 326 -1.55 4.94 -18.63
C GLU A 326 -2.95 5.48 -18.95
N ALA A 327 -3.99 4.71 -18.61
CA ALA A 327 -5.37 5.16 -18.74
C ALA A 327 -5.76 6.28 -17.75
N ARG A 328 -4.91 6.58 -16.76
CA ARG A 328 -5.19 7.47 -15.61
C ARG A 328 -3.98 8.33 -15.27
N ASN A 329 -3.49 9.10 -16.24
CA ASN A 329 -2.22 9.83 -16.20
C ASN A 329 -2.01 10.84 -15.05
N ALA A 330 -3.02 11.11 -14.21
CA ALA A 330 -2.91 11.95 -13.01
C ALA A 330 -3.20 11.18 -11.70
N TRP A 331 -3.06 9.85 -11.71
CA TRP A 331 -3.32 8.96 -10.56
C TRP A 331 -2.51 9.32 -9.30
N TYR A 332 -1.39 10.01 -9.47
CA TYR A 332 -0.47 10.39 -8.40
C TYR A 332 -0.84 11.71 -7.70
N LEU A 333 -1.86 12.43 -8.13
CA LEU A 333 -2.28 13.70 -7.51
C LEU A 333 -3.15 13.43 -6.27
N ALA A 334 -2.84 14.06 -5.14
CA ALA A 334 -3.63 13.93 -3.91
C ALA A 334 -5.05 14.50 -4.06
N PHE A 335 -5.16 15.63 -4.77
CA PHE A 335 -6.41 16.38 -4.96
C PHE A 335 -6.86 16.39 -6.43
N GLY A 336 -6.54 15.33 -7.18
CA GLY A 336 -7.00 15.15 -8.55
C GLY A 336 -8.48 14.74 -8.63
N GLU A 337 -9.04 14.85 -9.84
CA GLU A 337 -10.36 14.29 -10.15
C GLU A 337 -10.41 12.79 -9.83
N ARG A 338 -11.59 12.29 -9.48
CA ARG A 338 -11.79 10.87 -9.24
C ARG A 338 -11.57 10.07 -10.52
N MET A 339 -10.81 8.98 -10.40
CA MET A 339 -10.40 8.11 -11.53
C MET A 339 -10.91 6.68 -11.39
N ILE A 340 -11.47 6.35 -10.23
CA ILE A 340 -12.06 5.04 -9.93
C ILE A 340 -13.35 5.18 -9.13
N GLY A 341 -14.33 4.32 -9.40
CA GLY A 341 -15.65 4.44 -8.79
C GLY A 341 -16.42 5.65 -9.35
N GLY A 342 -17.74 5.65 -9.17
CA GLY A 342 -18.66 6.61 -9.80
C GLY A 342 -18.63 8.04 -9.22
N GLU A 343 -19.80 8.58 -8.88
CA GLU A 343 -20.14 10.01 -8.73
C GLU A 343 -19.50 10.79 -7.54
N ASN A 344 -18.30 10.45 -7.10
CA ASN A 344 -17.61 11.18 -6.03
C ASN A 344 -16.55 12.13 -6.59
N TYR A 345 -16.21 13.17 -5.82
CA TYR A 345 -15.37 14.29 -6.29
C TYR A 345 -13.86 14.09 -6.10
N THR A 346 -13.43 13.10 -5.32
CA THR A 346 -11.99 12.80 -5.08
C THR A 346 -11.71 11.31 -5.10
N ASN A 347 -10.47 10.95 -5.43
CA ASN A 347 -9.95 9.59 -5.25
C ASN A 347 -9.87 9.24 -3.76
N PRO A 348 -10.20 7.99 -3.37
CA PRO A 348 -9.94 7.52 -2.01
C PRO A 348 -8.43 7.51 -1.71
N LEU A 349 -8.03 7.77 -0.46
CA LEU A 349 -6.61 7.90 -0.08
C LEU A 349 -5.77 6.67 -0.44
N HIS A 350 -6.37 5.48 -0.35
CA HIS A 350 -5.67 4.25 -0.72
C HIS A 350 -5.33 4.16 -2.23
N PHE A 351 -6.04 4.91 -3.11
CA PHE A 351 -5.87 4.80 -4.56
C PHE A 351 -4.46 5.18 -4.99
N ARG A 352 -4.05 6.39 -4.62
CA ARG A 352 -2.71 6.90 -4.93
C ARG A 352 -1.64 6.03 -4.29
N ARG A 353 -1.81 5.64 -3.02
CA ARG A 353 -0.87 4.75 -2.33
C ARG A 353 -0.69 3.43 -3.07
N ALA A 354 -1.78 2.75 -3.40
CA ALA A 354 -1.75 1.44 -4.05
C ALA A 354 -1.01 1.49 -5.40
N LEU A 355 -1.26 2.51 -6.22
CA LEU A 355 -0.56 2.68 -7.49
C LEU A 355 0.89 3.11 -7.30
N PHE A 356 1.19 3.94 -6.31
CA PHE A 356 2.56 4.32 -6.00
C PHE A 356 3.39 3.10 -5.58
N ASP A 357 2.89 2.29 -4.65
CA ASP A 357 3.56 1.08 -4.19
C ASP A 357 3.71 0.06 -5.33
N GLY A 358 2.68 -0.10 -6.17
CA GLY A 358 2.76 -0.89 -7.40
C GLY A 358 3.86 -0.42 -8.35
N ALA A 359 3.92 0.89 -8.61
CA ALA A 359 4.90 1.50 -9.49
C ALA A 359 6.35 1.34 -8.95
N VAL A 360 6.55 1.47 -7.64
CA VAL A 360 7.90 1.35 -7.06
C VAL A 360 8.34 -0.10 -6.91
N PHE A 361 7.46 -0.98 -6.43
CA PHE A 361 7.84 -2.34 -6.03
C PHE A 361 7.63 -3.37 -7.14
N VAL A 362 6.55 -3.26 -7.92
CA VAL A 362 6.15 -4.24 -8.93
C VAL A 362 6.64 -3.85 -10.31
N GLU A 363 6.31 -2.64 -10.78
CA GLU A 363 6.79 -2.13 -12.07
C GLU A 363 8.26 -1.72 -12.04
N GLN A 364 8.79 -1.41 -10.84
CA GLN A 364 10.16 -0.96 -10.62
C GLN A 364 10.53 0.26 -11.48
N LEU A 365 9.62 1.24 -11.60
CA LEU A 365 9.83 2.43 -12.43
C LEU A 365 11.15 3.16 -12.09
N PRO A 366 11.78 3.86 -13.06
CA PRO A 366 12.99 4.63 -12.80
C PRO A 366 12.80 5.62 -11.63
N ALA A 367 13.83 5.78 -10.79
CA ALA A 367 13.72 6.59 -9.57
C ALA A 367 13.29 8.04 -9.83
N GLY A 368 13.80 8.67 -10.90
CA GLY A 368 13.39 10.02 -11.29
C GLY A 368 11.88 10.14 -11.58
N GLN A 369 11.27 9.09 -12.12
CA GLN A 369 9.82 9.04 -12.35
C GLN A 369 9.05 8.78 -11.06
N VAL A 370 9.53 7.89 -10.19
CA VAL A 370 8.93 7.66 -8.86
C VAL A 370 8.92 8.94 -8.03
N LEU A 371 10.03 9.68 -8.02
CA LEU A 371 10.16 10.93 -7.28
C LEU A 371 9.20 12.03 -7.79
N SER A 372 8.93 12.08 -9.09
CA SER A 372 8.01 13.07 -9.67
C SER A 372 6.54 12.79 -9.30
N PHE A 373 6.21 11.56 -8.91
CA PHE A 373 4.89 11.19 -8.39
C PHE A 373 4.69 11.53 -6.90
N VAL A 374 5.72 12.04 -6.21
CA VAL A 374 5.60 12.53 -4.82
C VAL A 374 5.06 13.97 -4.81
N ASP A 375 3.72 14.06 -4.80
CA ASP A 375 2.91 15.27 -4.72
C ASP A 375 2.84 15.86 -3.27
N VAL A 376 1.65 16.18 -2.75
CA VAL A 376 1.40 16.74 -1.41
C VAL A 376 0.66 15.73 -0.53
N PRO A 377 0.68 15.87 0.81
CA PRO A 377 -0.16 15.06 1.70
C PRO A 377 -1.65 15.42 1.57
N HIS A 378 -2.56 14.47 1.86
CA HIS A 378 -4.01 14.74 1.91
C HIS A 378 -4.43 15.51 3.16
N GLY A 379 -3.62 15.46 4.21
CA GLY A 379 -3.89 16.10 5.50
C GLY A 379 -2.70 16.00 6.44
N LYS A 380 -2.86 16.52 7.65
CA LYS A 380 -1.80 16.58 8.65
C LYS A 380 -1.45 15.17 9.13
N GLY A 381 -0.15 14.86 9.11
CA GLY A 381 0.32 13.54 9.51
C GLY A 381 -0.19 12.39 8.64
N ASP A 382 -0.51 12.62 7.37
CA ASP A 382 -0.79 11.58 6.38
C ASP A 382 0.32 10.52 6.37
N PHE A 383 0.00 9.30 6.82
CA PHE A 383 0.95 8.19 6.91
C PHE A 383 1.34 7.65 5.54
N PHE A 384 0.42 7.67 4.57
CA PHE A 384 0.70 7.21 3.21
C PHE A 384 1.67 8.15 2.50
N PHE A 385 1.56 9.46 2.74
CA PHE A 385 2.53 10.42 2.23
C PHE A 385 3.95 10.19 2.80
N ILE A 386 4.06 9.89 4.09
CA ILE A 386 5.33 9.55 4.75
C ILE A 386 5.94 8.30 4.12
N GLU A 387 5.15 7.24 3.96
CA GLU A 387 5.57 5.99 3.31
C GLU A 387 6.06 6.23 1.88
N GLN A 388 5.28 6.96 1.07
CA GLN A 388 5.64 7.30 -0.31
C GLN A 388 6.97 8.04 -0.39
N CYS A 389 7.21 9.02 0.49
CA CYS A 389 8.48 9.72 0.52
C CYS A 389 9.63 8.79 0.88
N ALA A 390 9.50 7.98 1.93
CA ALA A 390 10.55 7.03 2.35
C ALA A 390 10.89 6.03 1.24
N VAL A 391 9.87 5.48 0.58
CA VAL A 391 10.00 4.52 -0.51
C VAL A 391 10.60 5.16 -1.77
N ALA A 392 10.24 6.41 -2.09
CA ALA A 392 10.84 7.15 -3.20
C ALA A 392 12.34 7.42 -2.98
N LEU A 393 12.72 7.76 -1.75
CA LEU A 393 14.13 7.97 -1.38
C LEU A 393 14.93 6.67 -1.45
N TRP A 394 14.35 5.54 -1.01
CA TRP A 394 14.94 4.22 -1.20
C TRP A 394 15.10 3.86 -2.68
N ALA A 395 14.12 4.21 -3.53
CA ALA A 395 14.21 4.02 -4.97
C ALA A 395 15.36 4.83 -5.60
N ASP A 396 15.52 6.11 -5.23
CA ASP A 396 16.63 6.98 -5.66
C ASP A 396 17.99 6.46 -5.21
N ALA A 397 18.05 5.94 -3.98
CA ALA A 397 19.23 5.27 -3.47
C ALA A 397 19.54 3.96 -4.24
N GLY A 398 18.73 3.50 -5.19
CA GLY A 398 18.99 2.32 -6.00
C GLY A 398 18.33 1.04 -5.51
N ARG A 399 17.31 1.14 -4.63
CA ARG A 399 16.57 0.00 -4.07
C ARG A 399 17.48 -1.06 -3.46
N PHE A 400 18.46 -0.63 -2.68
CA PHE A 400 19.43 -1.56 -2.10
C PHE A 400 18.75 -2.60 -1.20
N TRP A 401 19.23 -3.83 -1.32
CA TRP A 401 18.81 -4.96 -0.50
C TRP A 401 19.99 -5.40 0.37
N GLY A 402 19.81 -5.36 1.69
CA GLY A 402 20.70 -5.98 2.65
C GLY A 402 20.37 -7.46 2.85
N GLN A 403 21.21 -8.13 3.63
CA GLN A 403 20.97 -9.48 4.14
C GLN A 403 20.88 -9.44 5.66
N LEU A 404 20.01 -10.28 6.24
CA LEU A 404 20.05 -10.52 7.68
C LEU A 404 21.40 -11.13 8.08
N PRO A 405 22.00 -10.66 9.18
CA PRO A 405 23.27 -11.19 9.68
C PRO A 405 23.14 -12.62 10.23
#